data_AF-A0A7X7AFB0-F1
#
_entry.id   AF-A0A7X7AFB0-F1
#
_cell.length_a   1.000
_cell.length_b   1.000
_cell.length_c   1.000
_cell.angle_alpha   90.00
_cell.angle_beta   90.00
_cell.angle_gamma   90.00
#
_symmetry.space_group_name_H-M   'P 1'
#
loop_
_entity.id
_entity.type
_entity.pdbx_description
1 polymer ?
#
loop_
_entity_poly.entity_id
_entity_poly.type
_entity_poly.pdbx_seq_one_letter_code
_entity_poly.pdbx_strand_id
1 'polypeptide(L)'
;MLESGNNPPKAKSDTTSASGNQPIRIGVLAMQGAFIEHCRMMEKLGCECKQVRKPEDLEGLHGLIIPGGESTTIGRLMDKFKLFSAVQEKVRQGLPVYG
;
A
#
# COMPACT_ATOMS: atom_id res chain seq x y z
N MET A 1 -34.40 -7.78 4.09
CA MET A 1 -33.50 -8.44 5.05
C MET A 1 -32.19 -8.71 4.32
N LEU A 2 -31.07 -8.37 4.96
CA LEU A 2 -29.66 -8.41 4.53
C LEU A 2 -29.12 -7.09 3.96
N GLU A 3 -27.97 -6.71 4.50
CA GLU A 3 -27.56 -5.36 4.89
C GLU A 3 -26.47 -4.75 3.99
N SER A 4 -26.53 -3.41 3.91
CA SER A 4 -25.43 -2.45 3.94
C SER A 4 -24.00 -2.97 3.71
N GLY A 5 -23.45 -2.63 2.54
CA GLY A 5 -22.03 -2.59 2.25
C GLY A 5 -21.68 -1.30 1.51
N ASN A 6 -22.02 -0.16 2.12
CA ASN A 6 -21.74 1.17 1.58
C ASN A 6 -20.22 1.38 1.58
N ASN A 7 -19.57 1.07 0.46
CA ASN A 7 -18.17 1.36 0.24
C ASN A 7 -18.03 2.90 0.22
N PRO A 8 -17.23 3.50 1.10
CA PRO A 8 -17.07 4.95 1.09
C PRO A 8 -16.52 5.39 -0.26
N PRO A 9 -17.01 6.52 -0.81
CA PRO A 9 -16.49 7.07 -2.05
C PRO A 9 -14.99 7.33 -1.86
N LYS A 10 -14.16 6.70 -2.70
CA LYS A 10 -12.73 7.05 -2.82
C LYS A 10 -12.68 8.56 -3.01
N ALA A 11 -12.13 9.25 -2.01
CA ALA A 11 -12.01 10.68 -1.98
C ALA A 11 -11.37 11.15 -3.28
N LYS A 12 -12.15 11.93 -4.03
CA LYS A 12 -11.63 12.83 -5.05
C LYS A 12 -10.86 13.91 -4.30
N SER A 13 -9.56 14.01 -4.51
CA SER A 13 -8.81 15.22 -4.21
C SER A 13 -8.50 15.89 -5.55
N ASP A 14 -9.48 16.64 -6.05
CA ASP A 14 -9.21 17.73 -6.98
C ASP A 14 -8.66 18.94 -6.20
N THR A 15 -7.80 19.73 -6.86
CA THR A 15 -7.29 21.07 -6.49
C THR A 15 -6.11 21.06 -5.50
N THR A 16 -4.90 21.54 -5.81
CA THR A 16 -4.58 22.89 -6.30
C THR A 16 -3.13 22.94 -6.86
N SER A 17 -2.94 23.60 -7.99
CA SER A 17 -1.63 23.93 -8.57
C SER A 17 -0.84 24.89 -7.66
N ALA A 18 0.37 24.50 -7.22
CA ALA A 18 1.59 25.33 -7.11
C ALA A 18 2.72 24.56 -6.38
N SER A 19 3.92 24.57 -6.96
CA SER A 19 5.20 24.15 -6.37
C SER A 19 5.49 22.64 -6.26
N GLY A 20 6.09 22.08 -7.31
CA GLY A 20 7.37 21.35 -7.23
C GLY A 20 7.57 20.12 -6.33
N ASN A 21 6.58 19.57 -5.61
CA ASN A 21 6.80 18.34 -4.85
C ASN A 21 5.56 17.42 -4.91
N GLN A 22 5.65 16.37 -5.73
CA GLN A 22 4.67 15.29 -5.73
C GLN A 22 4.68 14.62 -4.34
N PRO A 23 3.52 14.35 -3.71
CA PRO A 23 3.50 13.68 -2.41
C PRO A 23 4.14 12.29 -2.54
N ILE A 24 4.98 11.93 -1.56
CA ILE A 24 5.65 10.64 -1.53
C ILE A 24 4.58 9.56 -1.35
N ARG A 25 4.45 8.69 -2.35
CA ARG A 25 3.56 7.52 -2.32
C ARG A 25 4.20 6.33 -1.65
N ILE A 26 3.61 5.86 -0.56
CA ILE A 26 4.05 4.67 0.17
C ILE A 26 2.98 3.58 0.05
N GLY A 27 3.38 2.41 -0.43
CA GLY A 27 2.52 1.23 -0.46
C GLY A 27 2.48 0.55 0.90
N VAL A 28 1.32 0.07 1.32
CA VAL A 28 1.17 -0.81 2.49
C VAL A 28 0.49 -2.09 2.05
N LEU A 29 1.11 -3.24 2.32
CA LEU A 29 0.56 -4.54 1.98
C LEU A 29 -0.74 -4.79 2.76
N ALA A 30 -1.88 -4.78 2.06
CA ALA A 30 -3.21 -4.87 2.65
C ALA A 30 -3.82 -6.27 2.49
N MET A 31 -3.04 -7.30 2.85
CA MET A 31 -3.42 -8.72 2.71
C MET A 31 -3.97 -9.31 4.02
N GLN A 32 -3.51 -8.83 5.17
CA GLN A 32 -3.90 -9.26 6.51
C GLN A 32 -3.79 -8.05 7.46
N GLY A 33 -4.45 -8.11 8.63
CA GLY A 33 -4.68 -6.95 9.53
C GLY A 33 -3.44 -6.16 9.95
N ALA A 34 -3.67 -4.99 10.58
CA ALA A 34 -2.71 -3.96 11.00
C ALA A 34 -2.21 -2.96 9.92
N PHE A 35 -2.69 -3.01 8.68
CA PHE A 35 -2.30 -2.03 7.64
C PHE A 35 -2.88 -0.61 7.86
N ILE A 36 -3.99 -0.48 8.60
CA ILE A 36 -4.72 0.79 8.77
C ILE A 36 -3.89 1.76 9.60
N GLU A 37 -3.25 1.28 10.65
CA GLU A 37 -2.37 2.05 11.53
C GLU A 37 -1.16 2.59 10.75
N HIS A 38 -0.55 1.75 9.90
CA HIS A 38 0.54 2.17 9.02
C HIS A 38 0.09 3.25 8.02
N CYS A 39 -1.07 3.11 7.38
CA CYS A 39 -1.59 4.15 6.50
C CYS A 39 -1.82 5.48 7.23
N ARG A 40 -2.47 5.45 8.39
CA ARG A 40 -2.71 6.65 9.21
C ARG A 40 -1.41 7.31 9.64
N MET A 41 -0.37 6.53 9.95
CA MET A 41 0.95 7.06 10.28
C MET A 41 1.60 7.75 9.08
N MET A 42 1.53 7.14 7.89
CA MET A 42 2.08 7.73 6.66
C MET A 42 1.35 9.01 6.27
N GLU A 43 0.02 9.04 6.38
CA GLU A 43 -0.78 10.24 6.12
C GLU A 43 -0.43 11.38 7.09
N LYS A 44 -0.19 11.09 8.38
CA LYS A 44 0.28 12.06 9.37
C LYS A 44 1.67 12.64 9.05
N LEU A 45 2.51 11.89 8.34
CA LEU A 45 3.84 12.32 7.89
C LEU A 45 3.78 13.09 6.56
N GLY A 46 2.59 13.28 5.97
CA GLY A 46 2.42 13.95 4.68
C GLY A 46 2.65 13.05 3.46
N CYS A 47 2.71 11.73 3.65
CA CYS A 47 2.81 10.76 2.58
C CYS A 47 1.43 10.29 2.12
N GLU A 48 1.31 9.93 0.84
CA GLU A 48 0.11 9.28 0.31
C GLU A 48 0.19 7.76 0.57
N CYS A 49 -0.77 7.20 1.31
CA CYS A 49 -0.84 5.75 1.52
C CYS A 49 -1.59 5.04 0.39
N LYS A 50 -0.96 4.07 -0.25
CA LYS A 50 -1.60 3.17 -1.23
C LYS A 50 -1.69 1.76 -0.66
N GLN A 51 -2.89 1.19 -0.64
CA GLN A 51 -3.07 -0.21 -0.26
C GLN A 51 -2.62 -1.12 -1.42
N VAL A 52 -1.68 -2.01 -1.15
CA VAL A 52 -1.13 -2.96 -2.12
C VAL A 52 -1.79 -4.32 -1.91
N ARG A 53 -2.55 -4.77 -2.91
CA ARG A 53 -3.22 -6.09 -2.93
C ARG A 53 -2.89 -6.90 -4.18
N LYS A 54 -2.37 -6.25 -5.22
CA LYS A 54 -1.99 -6.86 -6.48
C LYS A 54 -0.66 -6.29 -6.99
N PRO A 55 0.04 -6.99 -7.90
CA PRO A 55 1.30 -6.52 -8.46
C PRO A 55 1.22 -5.12 -9.07
N GLU A 56 0.11 -4.77 -9.71
CA GLU A 56 -0.07 -3.46 -10.37
C GLU A 56 -0.15 -2.30 -9.36
N ASP A 57 -0.45 -2.59 -8.09
CA ASP A 57 -0.48 -1.59 -7.04
C ASP A 57 0.93 -1.08 -6.67
N LEU A 58 1.97 -1.86 -7.00
CA LEU A 58 3.37 -1.51 -6.76
C LEU A 58 3.91 -0.41 -7.69
N GLU A 59 3.17 -0.10 -8.75
CA GLU A 59 3.58 0.92 -9.72
C GLU A 59 3.46 2.34 -9.15
N GLY A 60 4.52 3.12 -9.35
CA GLY A 60 4.61 4.52 -8.90
C GLY A 60 4.77 4.70 -7.39
N LEU A 61 5.17 3.66 -6.66
CA LEU A 61 5.50 3.73 -5.24
C LEU A 61 6.95 4.17 -5.02
N HIS A 62 7.17 4.94 -3.97
CA HIS A 62 8.48 5.34 -3.48
C HIS A 62 8.98 4.45 -2.33
N GLY A 63 8.10 3.61 -1.79
CA GLY A 63 8.42 2.62 -0.77
C GLY A 63 7.26 1.66 -0.53
N LEU A 64 7.56 0.53 0.08
CA LEU A 64 6.59 -0.49 0.46
C LEU A 64 6.73 -0.86 1.93
N ILE A 65 5.61 -0.95 2.63
CA ILE A 65 5.50 -1.42 4.01
C ILE A 65 4.85 -2.79 4.00
N ILE A 66 5.51 -3.76 4.63
CA ILE A 66 4.99 -5.09 4.92
C ILE A 66 4.63 -5.06 6.40
N PRO A 67 3.33 -4.99 6.76
CA PRO A 67 2.94 -4.97 8.16
C PRO A 67 3.33 -6.28 8.83
N GLY A 68 3.69 -6.19 10.11
CA GLY A 68 4.04 -7.35 10.92
C GLY A 68 2.86 -8.30 11.13
N GLY A 69 3.17 -9.56 11.44
CA GLY A 69 2.19 -10.63 11.65
C GLY A 69 2.85 -12.00 11.59
N GLU A 70 2.09 -13.02 11.17
CA GLU A 70 2.66 -14.35 10.89
C GLU A 70 3.32 -14.37 9.50
N SER A 71 4.65 -14.42 9.48
CA SER A 71 5.48 -14.46 8.26
C SER A 71 5.07 -15.58 7.29
N THR A 72 4.63 -16.73 7.80
CA THR A 72 4.12 -17.85 6.98
C THR A 72 2.81 -17.51 6.28
N THR A 73 1.92 -16.77 6.96
CA THR A 73 0.64 -16.32 6.41
C THR A 73 0.87 -15.24 5.35
N ILE A 74 1.75 -14.28 5.63
CA ILE A 74 2.14 -13.23 4.67
C ILE A 74 2.75 -13.85 3.42
N GLY A 75 3.71 -14.79 3.56
CA GLY A 75 4.33 -15.47 2.43
C GLY A 75 3.32 -16.24 1.57
N ARG A 76 2.41 -17.00 2.19
CA ARG A 76 1.35 -17.73 1.46
C ARG A 76 0.38 -16.81 0.73
N LEU A 77 0.03 -15.66 1.32
CA LEU A 77 -0.81 -14.67 0.68
C LEU A 77 -0.06 -14.02 -0.50
N MET A 78 1.17 -13.58 -0.29
CA MET A 78 1.98 -12.99 -1.38
C MET A 78 2.18 -13.93 -2.56
N ASP A 79 2.37 -15.23 -2.30
CA ASP A 79 2.47 -16.25 -3.36
C ASP A 79 1.14 -16.44 -4.08
N LYS A 80 0.03 -16.58 -3.34
CA LYS A 80 -1.33 -16.70 -3.89
C LYS A 80 -1.71 -15.53 -4.80
N PHE A 81 -1.27 -14.32 -4.47
CA PHE A 81 -1.57 -13.11 -5.23
C PHE A 81 -0.46 -12.74 -6.24
N LYS A 82 0.54 -13.61 -6.46
CA LYS A 82 1.70 -13.37 -7.35
C LYS A 82 2.46 -12.08 -7.02
N LEU A 83 2.33 -11.61 -5.79
CA LEU A 83 2.94 -10.39 -5.27
C LEU A 83 4.41 -10.62 -4.90
N PHE A 84 4.78 -11.84 -4.52
CA PHE A 84 6.14 -12.13 -4.06
C PHE A 84 7.18 -11.81 -5.13
N SER A 85 7.00 -12.33 -6.35
CA SER A 85 7.90 -12.07 -7.48
C SER A 85 7.91 -10.60 -7.88
N ALA A 86 6.75 -9.92 -7.84
CA ALA A 86 6.63 -8.50 -8.18
C ALA A 86 7.36 -7.60 -7.17
N VAL A 87 7.24 -7.89 -5.87
CA VAL A 87 7.95 -7.17 -4.81
C VAL A 87 9.45 -7.41 -4.92
N GLN A 88 9.89 -8.66 -5.12
CA GLN A 88 11.32 -8.95 -5.32
C GLN A 88 11.91 -8.17 -6.49
N GLU A 89 11.18 -8.09 -7.61
CA GLU A 89 11.63 -7.33 -8.77
C GLU A 89 11.72 -5.83 -8.47
N LYS A 90 10.72 -5.24 -7.81
CA LYS A 90 10.77 -3.82 -7.41
C LYS A 90 11.89 -3.53 -6.41
N VAL A 91 12.16 -4.44 -5.47
CA VAL A 91 13.29 -4.31 -4.53
C VAL A 91 14.62 -4.29 -5.29
N ARG A 92 14.80 -5.17 -6.28
CA ARG A 92 16.00 -5.15 -7.14
C ARG A 92 16.11 -3.85 -7.95
N GLN A 93 14.99 -3.25 -8.31
CA GLN A 93 14.93 -1.95 -8.99
C GLN A 93 15.15 -0.76 -8.04
N GLY A 94 15.35 -1.00 -6.74
CA GLY A 94 15.67 0.03 -5.75
C GLY A 94 14.48 0.52 -4.93
N LEU A 95 13.33 -0.17 -4.96
CA LEU A 95 12.19 0.16 -4.08
C LEU A 95 12.56 -0.13 -2.61
N PRO A 96 12.56 0.87 -1.73
CA PRO A 96 12.76 0.67 -0.30
C PRO A 96 11.60 -0.13 0.31
N VAL A 97 11.93 -1.08 1.19
CA VAL A 97 10.94 -1.91 1.89
C VAL A 97 11.15 -1.83 3.40
N TYR A 98 10.06 -1.68 4.14
CA TYR A 98 10.02 -1.69 5.60
C TYR A 98 9.13 -2.84 6.07
N GLY A 99 9.63 -3.71 6.94
CA GLY A 99 8.94 -4.89 7.44
C GLY A 99 9.08 -5.05 8.94
#